data_AF-A0A352WVB2-F1
#
_entry.id   AF-A0A352WVB2-F1
#
_cell.length_a   1.000
_cell.length_b   1.000
_cell.length_c   1.000
_cell.angle_alpha   90.00
_cell.angle_beta   90.00
_cell.angle_gamma   90.00
#
_symmetry.space_group_name_H-M   'P 1'
#
loop_
_entity.id
_entity.type
_entity.pdbx_description
1 polymer ?
#
loop_
_entity_poly.entity_id
_entity_poly.type
_entity_poly.pdbx_seq_one_letter_code
_entity_poly.pdbx_strand_id
1 'polypeptide(L)'
;THTLIMIDGYKDSDYVSILHALCPELKTAEKGKPLYLRKLPFLRNIITIESSQNGCLSWQEALDYAENTPVDAVYRRSAMLNKHDVCNMQYTSGT
;
A
#
# COMPACT_ATOMS: atom_id res chain seq x y z
N THR A 1 -9.65 -3.72 1.36
CA THR A 1 -8.28 -3.58 0.82
C THR A 1 -7.36 -3.22 1.95
N HIS A 2 -6.16 -3.79 2.00
CA HIS A 2 -5.16 -3.54 3.04
C HIS A 2 -3.81 -3.31 2.36
N THR A 3 -3.54 -2.05 2.05
CA THR A 3 -2.41 -1.64 1.20
C THR A 3 -1.59 -0.60 1.94
N LEU A 4 -0.27 -0.81 1.99
CA LEU A 4 0.69 0.20 2.42
C LEU A 4 1.25 0.91 1.19
N ILE A 5 1.29 2.24 1.22
CA ILE A 5 1.96 3.06 0.21
C ILE A 5 3.07 3.83 0.93
N MET A 6 4.30 3.74 0.43
CA MET A 6 5.46 4.31 1.12
C MET A 6 6.53 4.85 0.14
N ILE A 7 7.23 5.87 0.61
CA ILE A 7 8.53 6.31 0.07
C ILE A 7 9.66 5.52 0.74
N ASP A 8 10.90 5.67 0.28
CA ASP A 8 12.03 4.91 0.82
C ASP A 8 12.42 5.37 2.22
N GLY A 9 12.28 6.67 2.49
CA GLY A 9 12.62 7.25 3.79
C GLY A 9 12.28 8.72 3.91
N TYR A 10 12.31 9.24 5.14
CA TYR A 10 12.20 10.67 5.41
C TYR A 10 13.03 11.05 6.63
N LYS A 11 13.85 12.10 6.51
CA LYS A 11 14.85 12.49 7.52
C LYS A 11 15.73 11.29 7.88
N ASP A 12 15.78 10.91 9.15
CA ASP A 12 16.62 9.83 9.67
C ASP A 12 15.92 8.45 9.63
N SER A 13 14.73 8.37 9.03
CA SER A 13 13.96 7.12 8.94
C SER A 13 14.14 6.44 7.59
N ASP A 14 14.68 5.22 7.61
CA ASP A 14 14.76 4.31 6.46
C ASP A 14 13.61 3.30 6.53
N TYR A 15 12.55 3.55 5.74
CA TYR A 15 11.37 2.72 5.74
C TYR A 15 11.59 1.39 5.01
N VAL A 16 12.49 1.34 4.02
CA VAL A 16 12.83 0.11 3.30
C VAL A 16 13.49 -0.89 4.25
N SER A 17 14.47 -0.45 5.04
CA SER A 17 15.12 -1.30 6.04
C SER A 17 14.14 -1.79 7.12
N ILE A 18 13.25 -0.91 7.59
CA ILE A 18 12.18 -1.29 8.54
C ILE A 18 11.27 -2.35 7.93
N LEU A 19 10.88 -2.17 6.66
CA LEU A 19 10.01 -3.11 5.96
C LEU A 19 10.67 -4.50 5.86
N HIS A 20 11.93 -4.57 5.45
CA HIS A 20 12.68 -5.84 5.35
C HIS A 20 12.85 -6.54 6.71
N ALA A 21 13.02 -5.76 7.79
CA ALA A 21 13.11 -6.30 9.15
C ALA A 21 11.75 -6.85 9.66
N LEU A 22 10.65 -6.23 9.25
CA LEU A 22 9.30 -6.67 9.61
C LEU A 22 8.82 -7.85 8.76
N CYS A 23 9.18 -7.87 7.48
CA CYS A 23 8.58 -8.72 6.45
C CYS A 23 9.66 -9.43 5.60
N PRO A 24 10.52 -10.28 6.19
CA PRO A 24 11.58 -10.97 5.45
C PRO A 24 11.04 -11.85 4.30
N GLU A 25 9.77 -12.28 4.37
CA GLU A 25 9.07 -13.05 3.34
C GLU A 25 8.95 -12.31 1.99
N LEU A 26 9.11 -10.98 1.98
CA LEU A 26 9.08 -10.19 0.75
C LEU A 26 10.17 -10.57 -0.25
N LYS A 27 11.31 -11.09 0.22
CA LYS A 27 12.44 -11.48 -0.64
C LYS A 27 12.04 -12.49 -1.72
N THR A 28 11.07 -13.36 -1.42
CA THR A 28 10.55 -14.41 -2.31
C THR A 28 9.12 -14.15 -2.76
N ALA A 29 8.52 -13.03 -2.35
CA ALA A 29 7.15 -12.71 -2.70
C ALA A 29 7.05 -12.31 -4.17
N GLU A 30 6.02 -12.82 -4.84
CA GLU A 30 5.75 -12.49 -6.23
C GLU A 30 4.98 -11.17 -6.32
N LYS A 31 5.48 -10.27 -7.15
CA LYS A 31 4.89 -8.97 -7.39
C LYS A 31 3.48 -9.10 -7.99
N GLY A 32 2.54 -8.29 -7.52
CA GLY A 32 1.15 -8.32 -7.96
C GLY A 32 0.30 -9.44 -7.36
N LYS A 33 0.88 -10.36 -6.58
CA LYS A 33 0.11 -11.34 -5.80
C LYS A 33 -0.14 -10.83 -4.37
N PRO A 34 -1.28 -11.16 -3.75
CA PRO A 34 -1.53 -10.80 -2.36
C PRO A 34 -0.46 -11.36 -1.42
N LEU A 35 0.04 -10.49 -0.54
CA LEU A 35 1.01 -10.84 0.49
C LEU A 35 0.37 -11.59 1.66
N TYR A 36 1.10 -12.56 2.20
CA TYR A 36 0.73 -13.31 3.39
C TYR A 36 1.88 -13.26 4.40
N LEU A 37 1.94 -12.16 5.13
CA LEU A 37 3.05 -11.85 6.05
C LEU A 37 2.70 -12.28 7.47
N ARG A 38 3.63 -12.93 8.17
CA ARG A 38 3.38 -13.46 9.52
C ARG A 38 3.09 -12.35 10.53
N LYS A 39 3.87 -11.25 10.50
CA LYS A 39 3.73 -10.14 11.45
C LYS A 39 2.59 -9.17 11.08
N LEU A 40 2.26 -9.09 9.80
CA LEU A 40 1.24 -8.18 9.27
C LEU A 40 0.15 -9.00 8.55
N PRO A 41 -0.66 -9.77 9.29
CA PRO A 41 -1.56 -10.79 8.70
C PRO A 41 -2.66 -10.20 7.82
N PHE A 42 -2.94 -8.90 7.92
CA PHE A 42 -3.91 -8.21 7.09
C PHE A 42 -3.29 -7.50 5.89
N LEU A 43 -1.99 -7.21 5.90
CA LEU A 43 -1.33 -6.51 4.80
C LEU A 43 -1.31 -7.41 3.56
N ARG A 44 -1.83 -6.89 2.44
CA ARG A 44 -1.96 -7.65 1.19
C ARG A 44 -1.16 -7.05 0.05
N ASN A 45 -0.92 -5.75 0.06
CA ASN A 45 -0.16 -5.08 -1.00
C ASN A 45 0.76 -4.04 -0.38
N ILE A 46 1.91 -3.83 -1.01
CA ILE A 46 2.81 -2.72 -0.73
C ILE A 46 3.10 -2.03 -2.05
N ILE A 47 2.99 -0.71 -2.06
CA ILE A 47 3.33 0.15 -3.19
C ILE A 47 4.50 1.03 -2.75
N THR A 48 5.60 0.98 -3.50
CA THR A 48 6.78 1.81 -3.27
C THR A 48 6.88 2.89 -4.35
N ILE A 49 7.14 4.13 -3.92
CA ILE A 49 7.12 5.30 -4.80
C ILE A 49 8.49 5.53 -5.48
N GLU A 50 9.59 5.27 -4.78
CA GLU A 50 10.94 5.66 -5.22
C GLU A 50 11.75 4.45 -5.70
N SER A 51 11.95 3.45 -4.83
CA SER A 51 12.64 2.20 -5.19
C SER A 51 11.68 1.06 -5.51
N SER A 52 12.12 0.12 -6.34
CA SER A 52 11.42 -1.16 -6.51
C SER A 52 11.87 -2.15 -5.44
N GLN A 53 10.91 -2.83 -4.80
CA GLN A 53 11.16 -3.85 -3.79
C GLN A 53 10.51 -5.18 -4.18
N ASN A 54 11.13 -6.30 -3.81
CA ASN A 54 10.57 -7.63 -4.09
C ASN A 54 9.19 -7.77 -3.45
N GLY A 55 8.24 -8.35 -4.19
CA GLY A 55 6.85 -8.49 -3.75
C GLY A 55 6.03 -7.19 -3.70
N CYS A 56 6.64 -6.03 -3.94
CA CYS A 56 5.96 -4.74 -3.92
C CYS A 56 5.68 -4.24 -5.34
N LEU A 57 4.56 -3.55 -5.54
CA LEU A 57 4.27 -2.80 -6.77
C LEU A 57 5.04 -1.48 -6.75
N SER A 58 5.52 -1.02 -7.91
CA SER A 58 5.93 0.38 -8.05
C SER A 58 4.71 1.28 -8.17
N TRP A 59 4.90 2.59 -7.98
CA TRP A 59 3.87 3.59 -8.21
C TRP A 59 3.25 3.50 -9.61
N GLN A 60 4.09 3.38 -10.65
CA GLN A 60 3.61 3.32 -12.03
C GLN A 60 2.75 2.07 -12.27
N GLU A 61 3.22 0.89 -11.85
CA GLU A 61 2.44 -0.34 -12.02
C GLU A 61 1.12 -0.30 -11.22
N ALA A 62 1.08 0.37 -10.07
CA ALA A 62 -0.17 0.57 -9.35
C ALA A 62 -1.16 1.45 -10.12
N LEU A 63 -0.67 2.46 -10.87
CA LEU A 63 -1.51 3.27 -11.75
C LEU A 63 -2.02 2.48 -12.95
N ASP A 64 -1.21 1.58 -13.52
CA ASP A 64 -1.60 0.75 -14.66
C ASP A 64 -2.81 -0.16 -14.36
N TYR A 65 -3.07 -0.47 -13.08
CA TYR A 65 -4.27 -1.21 -12.66
C TYR A 65 -5.58 -0.45 -12.89
N ALA A 66 -5.52 0.87 -13.12
CA ALA A 66 -6.69 1.66 -13.48
C ALA A 66 -7.35 1.14 -14.77
N GLU A 67 -6.57 0.62 -15.72
CA GLU A 67 -7.10 0.05 -16.97
C GLU A 67 -7.97 -1.19 -16.74
N ASN A 68 -7.76 -1.89 -15.63
CA ASN A 68 -8.52 -3.08 -15.26
C ASN A 68 -9.81 -2.75 -14.48
N THR A 69 -10.07 -1.47 -14.18
CA THR A 69 -11.20 -1.05 -13.35
C THR A 69 -12.16 -0.19 -14.16
N PRO A 70 -13.37 -0.69 -14.46
CA PRO A 70 -14.33 0.08 -15.22
C PRO A 70 -14.91 1.24 -14.37
N VAL A 71 -15.22 2.36 -15.03
CA VAL A 71 -15.66 3.60 -14.37
C VAL A 71 -16.95 3.41 -13.55
N ASP A 72 -17.82 2.48 -13.93
CA ASP A 72 -19.05 2.17 -13.18
C ASP A 72 -18.76 1.60 -11.79
N ALA A 73 -17.63 0.93 -11.58
CA ALA A 73 -17.20 0.48 -10.26
C ALA A 73 -16.92 1.66 -9.33
N VAL A 74 -16.37 2.76 -9.87
CA VAL A 74 -16.13 4.01 -9.13
C VAL A 74 -17.45 4.65 -8.73
N TYR A 75 -18.42 4.76 -9.66
CA TYR A 75 -19.74 5.31 -9.36
C TYR A 75 -20.50 4.47 -8.33
N ARG A 76 -20.45 3.13 -8.45
CA ARG A 76 -21.04 2.23 -7.45
C ARG A 76 -20.42 2.42 -6.08
N ARG A 77 -19.10 2.59 -6.00
CA ARG A 77 -18.41 2.87 -4.73
C ARG A 77 -18.85 4.20 -4.14
N SER A 78 -18.91 5.26 -4.96
CA SER A 78 -19.36 6.59 -4.54
C SER A 78 -20.78 6.58 -3.97
N ALA A 79 -21.70 5.85 -4.59
CA ALA A 79 -23.09 5.74 -4.14
C ALA A 79 -23.25 5.04 -2.78
N MET A 80 -22.25 4.27 -2.33
CA MET A 80 -22.27 3.57 -1.03
C MET A 80 -21.67 4.40 0.11
N LEU A 81 -21.07 5.56 -0.16
CA LEU A 81 -20.40 6.37 0.86
C LEU A 81 -21.37 7.33 1.54
N ASN A 82 -21.18 7.51 2.84
CA ASN A 82 -21.82 8.56 3.61
C ASN A 82 -20.86 9.74 3.80
N LYS A 83 -21.37 10.97 3.77
CA LYS A 83 -20.58 12.17 4.05
C LYS A 83 -19.95 12.21 5.45
N HIS A 84 -20.42 11.37 6.37
CA HIS A 84 -19.91 11.23 7.73
C HIS A 84 -18.92 10.07 7.90
N ASP A 85 -18.64 9.31 6.84
CA ASP A 85 -17.64 8.24 6.90
C ASP A 85 -16.23 8.82 7.06
N VAL A 86 -15.42 8.18 7.89
CA VAL A 86 -14.01 8.54 8.06
C VAL A 86 -13.23 8.12 6.82
N CYS A 87 -12.68 9.10 6.09
CA CYS A 87 -11.92 8.87 4.86
C CYS A 87 -10.41 9.08 5.02
N ASN A 88 -9.97 9.75 6.10
CA ASN A 88 -8.57 10.02 6.38
C ASN A 88 -8.33 10.08 7.90
N MET A 89 -7.20 9.54 8.33
CA MET A 89 -6.67 9.72 9.68
C MET A 89 -5.25 10.25 9.53
N GLN A 90 -4.99 11.44 10.08
CA GLN A 90 -3.68 12.09 10.04
C GLN A 90 -3.12 12.23 11.45
N TYR A 91 -1.86 11.88 11.60
CA TYR A 91 -1.11 12.06 12.84
C TYR A 91 -0.26 13.33 12.74
N THR A 92 -0.22 14.11 13.82
CA THR A 92 0.59 15.33 13.94
C THR A 92 1.49 15.22 15.17
N SER A 93 2.64 15.89 15.16
CA SER A 93 3.70 15.73 16.17
C SER A 93 3.43 16.47 17.49
N GLY A 94 2.19 16.51 17.97
CA GLY A 94 1.74 17.44 19.02
C GLY A 94 1.00 16.83 20.21
N THR A 95 1.07 15.51 20.40
CA THR A 95 0.48 14.83 21.57
C THR A 95 1.56 14.20 22.43
#